data_AF-E7N614-F1
#
_entry.id   AF-E7N614-F1
#
_cell.length_a   1.000
_cell.length_b   1.000
_cell.length_c   1.000
_cell.angle_alpha   90.00
_cell.angle_beta   90.00
_cell.angle_gamma   90.00
#
_symmetry.space_group_name_H-M   'P 1'
#
loop_
_entity.id
_entity.type
_entity.pdbx_description
1 polymer ?
#
loop_
_entity_poly.entity_id
_entity_poly.type
_entity_poly.pdbx_seq_one_letter_code
_entity_poly.pdbx_strand_id
1 'polypeptide(L)'
;MRLTGSAPSLRQHTTTAPAPAWRHPDHVVLETCVEDVEGVRISARAGADRAELGANLTAAGTTPSIGTVEAAIFAAAEQVEQRRAQAGAHWADKPEAAAPFGLRILIRPRGGSFVYDADEGRAMIADVRRIATLALEMAEFTRPQATGGGRATL
;
A
#
# COMPACT_ATOMS: atom_id res chain seq x y z
N MET A 1 19.82 30.57 -2.85
CA MET A 1 20.43 29.26 -2.55
C MET A 1 19.92 28.26 -3.59
N ARG A 2 20.71 27.96 -4.63
CA ARG A 2 20.36 26.94 -5.63
C ARG A 2 20.78 25.57 -5.07
N LEU A 3 19.82 24.70 -4.79
CA LEU A 3 20.11 23.32 -4.44
C LEU A 3 20.63 22.64 -5.72
N THR A 4 21.93 22.33 -5.77
CA THR A 4 22.54 21.60 -6.87
C THR A 4 22.11 20.14 -6.80
N GLY A 5 21.77 19.51 -7.93
CA GLY A 5 21.34 18.11 -8.04
C GLY A 5 22.41 17.06 -7.67
N SER A 6 23.46 17.46 -6.96
CA SER A 6 24.55 16.61 -6.47
C SER A 6 24.20 15.86 -5.17
N ALA A 7 23.14 16.28 -4.47
CA ALA A 7 22.67 15.58 -3.26
C ALA A 7 22.20 14.16 -3.64
N PRO A 8 22.68 13.10 -2.97
CA PRO A 8 22.24 11.72 -3.24
C PRO A 8 20.72 11.54 -3.17
N SER A 9 20.04 12.30 -2.31
CA SER A 9 18.57 12.30 -2.16
C SER A 9 17.80 12.92 -3.32
N LEU A 10 18.48 13.66 -4.21
CA LEU A 10 17.90 14.26 -5.41
C LEU A 10 18.23 13.46 -6.69
N ARG A 11 18.97 12.35 -6.57
CA ARG A 11 19.19 11.45 -7.69
C ARG A 11 17.87 10.75 -8.00
N GLN A 12 17.26 11.12 -9.12
CA GLN A 12 16.14 10.38 -9.67
C GLN A 12 16.62 8.96 -9.95
N HIS A 13 16.14 7.99 -9.17
CA HIS A 13 16.27 6.59 -9.53
C HIS A 13 15.32 6.35 -10.70
N THR A 14 15.86 6.37 -11.92
CA THR A 14 15.11 6.03 -13.12
C THR A 14 14.64 4.58 -12.99
N THR A 15 13.36 4.40 -12.67
CA THR A 15 12.73 3.08 -12.71
C THR A 15 12.55 2.74 -14.18
N THR A 16 13.36 1.80 -14.69
CA THR A 16 13.38 1.39 -16.11
C THR A 16 12.30 0.37 -16.46
N ALA A 17 11.62 -0.21 -15.46
CA ALA A 17 10.51 -1.10 -15.71
C ALA A 17 9.25 -0.31 -16.12
N PRO A 18 8.47 -0.77 -17.11
CA PRO A 18 7.19 -0.13 -17.43
C PRO A 18 6.33 -0.09 -16.16
N ALA A 19 5.84 1.10 -15.82
CA ALA A 19 4.94 1.27 -14.68
C ALA A 19 3.71 0.38 -14.93
N PRO A 20 3.38 -0.56 -14.04
CA PRO A 20 2.20 -1.39 -14.23
C PRO A 20 0.95 -0.51 -14.25
N ALA A 21 -0.06 -0.90 -15.03
CA ALA A 21 -1.26 -0.10 -15.29
C ALA A 21 -1.97 0.38 -14.00
N TRP A 22 -1.90 -0.40 -12.92
CA TRP A 22 -2.46 -0.01 -11.61
C TRP A 22 -1.80 1.23 -10.98
N ARG A 23 -0.63 1.68 -11.46
CA ARG A 23 0.00 2.94 -11.02
C ARG A 23 -0.62 4.18 -11.67
N HIS A 24 -1.25 4.02 -12.83
CA HIS A 24 -1.88 5.10 -13.59
C HIS A 24 -3.22 4.61 -14.15
N PRO A 25 -4.25 4.48 -13.32
CA PRO A 25 -5.55 4.02 -13.78
C PRO A 25 -6.22 5.06 -14.70
N ASP A 26 -7.08 4.60 -15.61
CA ASP A 26 -7.87 5.47 -16.50
C ASP A 26 -9.07 6.13 -15.77
N HIS A 27 -9.11 6.06 -14.44
CA HIS A 27 -10.15 6.61 -13.58
C HIS A 27 -9.57 7.49 -12.47
N VAL A 28 -10.45 8.25 -11.78
CA VAL A 28 -10.07 9.05 -10.61
C VAL A 28 -9.73 8.12 -9.45
N VAL A 29 -8.48 8.14 -9.02
CA VAL A 29 -7.99 7.31 -7.91
C VAL A 29 -8.56 7.79 -6.58
N LEU A 30 -9.26 6.90 -5.87
CA LEU A 30 -9.76 7.15 -4.52
C LEU A 30 -8.80 6.55 -3.46
N GLU A 31 -8.31 7.40 -2.57
CA GLU A 31 -7.59 7.01 -1.36
C GLU A 31 -8.37 7.45 -0.12
N THR A 32 -8.54 6.55 0.85
CA THR A 32 -9.13 6.88 2.15
C THR A 32 -8.07 6.88 3.25
N CYS A 33 -8.11 7.88 4.13
CA CYS A 33 -7.27 7.90 5.34
C CYS A 33 -8.00 7.16 6.46
N VAL A 34 -7.35 6.18 7.09
CA VAL A 34 -7.94 5.30 8.11
C VAL A 34 -6.98 5.12 9.29
N GLU A 35 -7.52 4.77 10.46
CA GLU A 35 -6.74 4.65 11.71
C GLU A 35 -6.56 3.24 12.24
N ASP A 36 -7.24 2.26 11.64
CA ASP A 36 -7.23 0.87 12.10
C ASP A 36 -7.43 -0.14 10.96
N VAL A 37 -7.40 -1.42 11.34
CA VAL A 37 -7.53 -2.56 10.44
C VAL A 37 -8.93 -2.64 9.82
N GLU A 38 -9.98 -2.28 10.56
CA GLU A 38 -11.35 -2.35 10.06
C GLU A 38 -11.61 -1.24 9.03
N GLY A 39 -11.05 -0.05 9.23
CA GLY A 39 -11.06 1.03 8.24
C GLY A 39 -10.41 0.61 6.93
N VAL A 40 -9.27 -0.09 6.99
CA VAL A 40 -8.63 -0.67 5.79
C VAL A 40 -9.55 -1.69 5.11
N ARG A 41 -10.18 -2.59 5.89
CA ARG A 41 -11.13 -3.59 5.37
C ARG A 41 -12.34 -2.93 4.70
N ILE A 42 -12.94 -1.94 5.34
CA ILE A 42 -14.08 -1.17 4.81
C ILE A 42 -13.68 -0.46 3.52
N SER A 43 -12.51 0.18 3.50
CA SER A 43 -11.98 0.88 2.33
C SER A 43 -11.86 -0.04 1.12
N ALA A 44 -11.21 -1.20 1.31
CA ALA A 44 -11.05 -2.20 0.25
C ALA A 44 -12.41 -2.76 -0.22
N ARG A 45 -13.34 -3.02 0.71
CA ARG A 45 -14.69 -3.53 0.43
C ARG A 45 -15.54 -2.53 -0.35
N ALA A 46 -15.39 -1.24 -0.05
CA ALA A 46 -16.11 -0.16 -0.72
C ALA A 46 -15.59 0.11 -2.15
N GLY A 47 -14.49 -0.51 -2.55
CA GLY A 47 -13.90 -0.35 -3.88
C GLY A 47 -12.98 0.85 -4.01
N ALA A 48 -12.44 1.38 -2.91
CA ALA A 48 -11.35 2.35 -3.01
C ALA A 48 -10.13 1.70 -3.66
N ASP A 49 -9.33 2.49 -4.37
CA ASP A 49 -8.08 2.01 -4.97
C ASP A 49 -7.01 1.76 -3.92
N ARG A 50 -7.09 2.49 -2.79
CA ARG A 50 -6.07 2.48 -1.75
C ARG A 50 -6.60 2.99 -0.41
N ALA A 51 -5.94 2.57 0.66
CA ALA A 51 -5.99 3.24 1.96
C ALA A 51 -4.63 3.81 2.35
N GLU A 52 -4.62 4.95 3.04
CA GLU A 52 -3.52 5.42 3.87
C GLU A 52 -3.82 5.05 5.32
N LEU A 53 -3.00 4.19 5.90
CA LEU A 53 -3.08 3.79 7.30
C LEU A 53 -2.17 4.68 8.15
N GLY A 54 -2.78 5.41 9.07
CA GLY A 54 -2.12 6.09 10.18
C GLY A 54 -2.55 5.53 11.53
N ALA A 55 -2.04 6.11 12.60
CA ALA A 55 -2.59 6.03 13.94
C ALA A 55 -2.85 7.44 14.49
N ASN A 56 -3.58 7.56 15.60
CA ASN A 56 -3.75 8.85 16.30
C ASN A 56 -4.20 9.99 15.36
N LEU A 57 -5.29 9.78 14.60
CA LEU A 57 -5.77 10.77 13.62
C LEU A 57 -6.19 12.10 14.26
N THR A 58 -6.54 12.09 15.55
CA THR A 58 -6.79 13.32 16.34
C THR A 58 -5.55 14.22 16.44
N ALA A 59 -4.35 13.67 16.27
CA ALA A 59 -3.08 14.41 16.15
C ALA A 59 -2.63 14.62 14.69
N ALA A 60 -3.57 14.55 13.74
CA ALA A 60 -3.34 14.55 12.29
C ALA A 60 -2.49 13.37 11.78
N GLY A 61 -2.49 12.24 12.49
CA GLY A 61 -1.85 11.01 12.07
C GLY A 61 -0.41 10.84 12.56
N THR A 62 -0.07 9.66 13.03
CA THR A 62 1.27 9.18 13.37
C THR A 62 1.54 7.81 12.74
N THR A 63 2.79 7.34 12.78
CA THR A 63 3.12 5.98 12.35
C THR A 63 2.30 4.97 13.15
N PRO A 64 1.57 4.04 12.50
CA PRO A 64 0.89 2.95 13.18
C PRO A 64 1.89 1.92 13.72
N SER A 65 1.46 1.09 14.68
CA SER A 65 2.32 0.00 15.16
C SER A 65 2.57 -1.02 14.05
N ILE A 66 3.72 -1.71 14.08
CA ILE A 66 4.03 -2.73 13.07
C ILE A 66 3.01 -3.87 13.03
N GLY A 67 2.43 -4.24 14.19
CA GLY A 67 1.36 -5.24 14.27
C GLY A 67 0.06 -4.77 13.61
N THR A 68 -0.25 -3.47 13.70
CA THR A 68 -1.39 -2.87 12.97
C THR A 68 -1.15 -2.92 11.46
N VAL A 69 0.07 -2.62 11.01
CA VAL A 69 0.43 -2.69 9.58
C VAL A 69 0.28 -4.11 9.06
N GLU A 70 0.82 -5.11 9.77
CA GLU A 70 0.71 -6.53 9.39
C GLU A 70 -0.75 -6.99 9.30
N ALA A 71 -1.55 -6.71 10.33
CA ALA A 71 -2.97 -7.07 10.34
C ALA A 71 -3.76 -6.36 9.22
N ALA A 72 -3.43 -5.10 8.90
CA ALA A 72 -4.05 -4.36 7.80
C ALA A 72 -3.73 -4.96 6.43
N ILE A 73 -2.51 -5.47 6.22
CA ILE A 73 -2.15 -6.16 4.98
C ILE A 73 -2.99 -7.43 4.81
N PHE A 74 -3.15 -8.23 5.86
CA PHE A 74 -4.03 -9.41 5.81
C PHE A 74 -5.49 -9.05 5.53
N ALA A 75 -6.03 -8.04 6.22
CA ALA A 75 -7.41 -7.59 6.02
C ALA A 75 -7.65 -7.11 4.57
N ALA A 76 -6.69 -6.37 4.00
CA ALA A 76 -6.76 -5.96 2.59
C ALA A 76 -6.70 -7.16 1.64
N ALA A 77 -5.79 -8.11 1.88
CA ALA A 77 -5.65 -9.31 1.05
C ALA A 77 -6.92 -10.16 1.03
N GLU A 78 -7.53 -10.40 2.19
CA GLU A 78 -8.81 -11.13 2.30
C GLU A 78 -9.93 -10.46 1.50
N GLN A 79 -10.01 -9.12 1.50
CA GLN A 79 -11.02 -8.41 0.70
C GLN A 79 -10.76 -8.51 -0.80
N VAL A 80 -9.49 -8.46 -1.22
CA VAL A 80 -9.12 -8.69 -2.63
C VAL A 80 -9.49 -10.10 -3.07
N GLU A 81 -9.23 -11.12 -2.23
CA GLU A 81 -9.63 -12.50 -2.49
C GLU A 81 -11.14 -12.67 -2.58
N GLN A 82 -11.90 -12.07 -1.65
CA GLN A 82 -13.36 -12.07 -1.68
C GLN A 82 -13.90 -11.44 -2.97
N ARG A 83 -13.35 -10.30 -3.40
CA ARG A 83 -13.71 -9.64 -4.67
C ARG A 83 -13.45 -10.55 -5.87
N ARG A 84 -12.29 -11.23 -5.91
CA ARG A 84 -11.96 -12.18 -6.98
C ARG A 84 -12.90 -13.39 -6.97
N ALA A 85 -13.24 -13.91 -5.80
CA ALA A 85 -14.19 -15.03 -5.67
C ALA A 85 -15.59 -14.66 -6.21
N GLN A 86 -16.08 -13.45 -5.90
CA GLN A 86 -17.35 -12.94 -6.42
C GLN A 86 -17.31 -12.72 -7.95
N ALA A 87 -16.16 -12.31 -8.48
CA ALA A 87 -15.95 -12.14 -9.91
C ALA A 87 -15.92 -13.47 -10.69
N GLY A 88 -15.66 -14.59 -10.02
CA GLY A 88 -15.68 -15.95 -10.58
C GLY A 88 -14.38 -16.34 -11.31
N ALA A 89 -14.42 -17.45 -12.06
CA ALA A 89 -13.23 -18.06 -12.68
C ALA A 89 -12.46 -17.12 -13.63
N HIS A 90 -13.15 -16.14 -14.22
CA HIS A 90 -12.59 -15.16 -15.15
C HIS A 90 -12.31 -13.81 -14.48
N TRP A 91 -12.05 -13.78 -13.16
CA TRP A 91 -11.75 -12.55 -12.43
C TRP A 91 -10.59 -11.76 -13.03
N ALA A 92 -9.62 -12.44 -13.66
CA ALA A 92 -8.46 -11.81 -14.27
C ALA A 92 -8.81 -10.94 -15.48
N ASP A 93 -9.91 -11.26 -16.17
CA ASP A 93 -10.41 -10.51 -17.33
C ASP A 93 -11.24 -9.28 -16.91
N LYS A 94 -11.56 -9.16 -15.62
CA LYS A 94 -12.37 -8.09 -15.05
C LYS A 94 -11.47 -7.06 -14.36
N PRO A 95 -11.31 -5.84 -14.89
CA PRO A 95 -10.37 -4.84 -14.36
C PRO A 95 -10.53 -4.59 -12.85
N GLU A 96 -11.76 -4.52 -12.36
CA GLU A 96 -12.09 -4.29 -10.95
C GLU A 96 -11.64 -5.43 -10.02
N ALA A 97 -11.67 -6.68 -10.51
CA ALA A 97 -11.25 -7.84 -9.72
C ALA A 97 -9.74 -8.13 -9.87
N ALA A 98 -9.16 -7.77 -11.02
CA ALA A 98 -7.74 -7.90 -11.30
C ALA A 98 -6.89 -6.83 -10.61
N ALA A 99 -7.44 -5.62 -10.40
CA ALA A 99 -6.74 -4.53 -9.75
C ALA A 99 -6.26 -4.90 -8.33
N PRO A 100 -5.00 -4.59 -7.96
CA PRO A 100 -4.55 -4.71 -6.58
C PRO A 100 -5.22 -3.63 -5.72
N PHE A 101 -5.29 -3.86 -4.40
CA PHE A 101 -5.60 -2.80 -3.44
C PHE A 101 -4.30 -2.20 -2.90
N GLY A 102 -4.15 -0.88 -2.99
CA GLY A 102 -3.01 -0.20 -2.44
C GLY A 102 -3.10 -0.05 -0.92
N LEU A 103 -1.97 -0.11 -0.23
CA LEU A 103 -1.87 0.30 1.17
C LEU A 103 -0.64 1.21 1.34
N ARG A 104 -0.86 2.42 1.85
CA ARG A 104 0.20 3.35 2.25
C ARG A 104 0.25 3.42 3.76
N ILE A 105 1.45 3.54 4.30
CA ILE A 105 1.67 3.68 5.73
C ILE A 105 2.21 5.07 5.99
N LEU A 106 1.55 5.82 6.87
CA LEU A 106 2.03 7.11 7.33
C LEU A 106 3.33 6.91 8.13
N ILE A 107 4.35 7.71 7.85
CA ILE A 107 5.61 7.75 8.60
C ILE A 107 5.70 9.09 9.30
N ARG A 108 5.35 9.12 10.59
CA ARG A 108 5.33 10.34 11.40
C ARG A 108 5.44 9.98 12.89
N PRO A 109 6.57 10.29 13.55
CA PRO A 109 6.85 9.77 14.90
C PRO A 109 5.98 10.45 15.97
N ARG A 110 5.47 11.65 15.71
CA ARG A 110 4.59 12.40 16.62
C ARG A 110 3.72 13.41 15.89
N GLY A 111 2.70 13.92 16.58
CA GLY A 111 1.93 15.09 16.15
C GLY A 111 2.75 16.40 16.21
N GLY A 112 2.09 17.51 15.84
CA GLY A 112 2.70 18.85 15.86
C GLY A 112 3.57 19.14 14.62
N SER A 113 4.68 19.86 14.84
CA SER A 113 5.54 20.38 13.76
C SER A 113 6.25 19.27 12.96
N PHE A 114 6.69 19.62 11.74
CA PHE A 114 7.45 18.72 10.85
C PHE A 114 8.97 18.94 10.93
N VAL A 115 9.44 19.65 11.95
CA VAL A 115 10.87 19.80 12.25
C VAL A 115 11.22 18.68 13.22
N TYR A 116 12.07 17.76 12.78
CA TYR A 116 12.44 16.57 13.53
C TYR A 116 13.88 16.65 14.02
N ASP A 117 14.12 16.18 15.22
CA ASP A 117 15.49 16.00 15.72
C ASP A 117 16.15 14.73 15.12
N ALA A 118 17.39 14.46 15.54
CA ALA A 118 18.15 13.34 15.02
C ALA A 118 17.63 11.97 15.49
N ASP A 119 17.00 11.89 16.66
CA ASP A 119 16.39 10.67 17.21
C ASP A 119 15.07 10.36 16.50
N GLU A 120 14.25 11.38 16.28
CA GLU A 120 13.01 11.29 15.51
C GLU A 120 13.28 10.87 14.06
N GLY A 121 14.31 11.44 13.44
CA GLY A 121 14.76 11.00 12.12
C GLY A 121 15.22 9.53 12.10
N ARG A 122 15.92 9.07 13.15
CA ARG A 122 16.32 7.65 13.27
C ARG A 122 15.12 6.73 13.40
N ALA A 123 14.13 7.11 14.20
CA ALA A 123 12.88 6.35 14.35
C ALA A 123 12.15 6.21 13.01
N MET A 124 11.97 7.31 12.28
CA MET A 124 11.32 7.31 10.96
C MET A 124 12.04 6.40 9.95
N ILE A 125 13.38 6.44 9.92
CA ILE A 125 14.16 5.56 9.04
C ILE A 125 14.00 4.09 9.43
N ALA A 126 13.95 3.79 10.73
CA ALA A 126 13.73 2.43 11.21
C ALA A 126 12.32 1.93 10.82
N ASP A 127 11.29 2.76 10.96
CA ASP A 127 9.92 2.44 10.54
C ASP A 127 9.86 2.15 9.04
N VAL A 128 10.42 3.03 8.20
CA VAL A 128 10.47 2.83 6.74
C VAL A 128 11.13 1.50 6.38
N ARG A 129 12.28 1.19 6.99
CA ARG A 129 12.99 -0.06 6.74
C ARG A 129 12.15 -1.26 7.15
N ARG A 130 11.55 -1.23 8.36
CA ARG A 130 10.76 -2.35 8.87
C ARG A 130 9.52 -2.59 8.03
N ILE A 131 8.80 -1.54 7.67
CA ILE A 131 7.61 -1.61 6.81
C ILE A 131 7.97 -2.09 5.41
N ALA A 132 9.08 -1.62 4.84
CA ALA A 132 9.54 -2.10 3.53
C ALA A 132 9.91 -3.59 3.55
N THR A 133 10.60 -4.05 4.60
CA THR A 133 10.89 -5.48 4.81
C THR A 133 9.60 -6.28 4.93
N LEU A 134 8.65 -5.85 5.76
CA LEU A 134 7.36 -6.52 5.92
C LEU A 134 6.59 -6.59 4.59
N ALA A 135 6.58 -5.51 3.81
CA ALA A 135 5.91 -5.49 2.51
C ALA A 135 6.53 -6.49 1.52
N LEU A 136 7.85 -6.70 1.57
CA LEU A 136 8.52 -7.71 0.75
C LEU A 136 8.22 -9.14 1.22
N GLU A 137 8.27 -9.38 2.53
CA GLU A 137 7.90 -10.67 3.15
C GLU A 137 6.45 -11.03 2.79
N MET A 138 5.54 -10.06 2.84
CA MET A 138 4.12 -10.28 2.59
C MET A 138 3.73 -10.29 1.11
N ALA A 139 4.58 -9.77 0.21
CA ALA A 139 4.33 -9.80 -1.23
C ALA A 139 4.22 -11.24 -1.78
N GLU A 140 4.86 -12.21 -1.12
CA GLU A 140 4.74 -13.62 -1.51
C GLU A 140 3.33 -14.16 -1.27
N PHE A 141 2.69 -13.77 -0.17
CA PHE A 141 1.34 -14.21 0.21
C PHE A 141 0.24 -13.43 -0.52
N THR A 142 0.51 -12.18 -0.89
CA THR A 142 -0.52 -11.26 -1.45
C THR A 142 -0.48 -11.15 -2.97
N ARG A 143 0.55 -11.69 -3.64
CA ARG A 143 0.58 -11.75 -5.11
C ARG A 143 -0.50 -12.67 -5.65
N PRO A 144 -1.29 -12.24 -6.65
CA PRO A 144 -2.18 -13.16 -7.35
C PRO A 144 -1.36 -14.32 -7.94
N GLN A 145 -1.62 -15.52 -7.45
CA GLN A 145 -1.12 -16.74 -8.07
C GLN A 145 -2.05 -17.08 -9.24
N ALA A 146 -1.48 -17.29 -10.43
CA ALA A 146 -2.24 -17.80 -11.55
C ALA A 146 -2.66 -19.24 -11.23
N THR A 147 -3.90 -19.45 -10.82
CA THR A 147 -4.49 -20.79 -10.81
C THR A 147 -4.67 -21.20 -12.26
N GLY A 148 -3.83 -22.11 -12.75
CA GLY A 148 -3.85 -22.57 -14.14
C GLY A 148 -5.25 -23.01 -14.55
N GLY A 149 -5.90 -22.24 -15.42
CA GLY A 149 -7.04 -22.71 -16.18
C GLY A 149 -6.54 -23.76 -17.16
N GLY A 150 -7.01 -25.00 -17.03
CA GLY A 150 -6.80 -26.00 -18.06
C GLY A 150 -7.24 -25.42 -19.41
N ARG A 151 -6.31 -25.30 -20.36
CA ARG A 151 -6.68 -25.16 -21.77
C ARG A 151 -7.46 -26.42 -22.12
N ALA A 152 -8.79 -26.33 -22.12
CA ALA A 152 -9.62 -27.30 -22.80
C ALA A 152 -9.35 -27.10 -24.30
N THR A 153 -8.37 -27.85 -24.81
CA THR A 153 -8.19 -28.06 -26.23
C THR A 153 -9.35 -28.94 -26.68
N LEU A 154 -10.33 -28.36 -27.35
CA LEU A 154 -11.25 -29.06 -28.24
C LEU A 154 -10.85 -28.75 -29.67
#